data_AF-A0A966B0N7-F1
#
_entry.id   AF-A0A966B0N7-F1
#
_cell.length_a   1.000
_cell.length_b   1.000
_cell.length_c   1.000
_cell.angle_alpha   90.00
_cell.angle_beta   90.00
_cell.angle_gamma   90.00
#
_symmetry.space_group_name_H-M   'P 1'
#
loop_
_entity.id
_entity.type
_entity.pdbx_description
1 polymer ?
#
loop_
_entity_poly.entity_id
_entity_poly.type
_entity_poly.pdbx_seq_one_letter_code
_entity_poly.pdbx_strand_id
1 'polypeptide(L)'
;MITTSTKVTGVALYLLLIFSVNAKAQVSPKKTIFDRWDQNSDGKLTREELPKNARPNFERADKNNDGFISREEDKIFREKSGLGQKKRSKNQLNNDRIEIKNDIPYAGTENPRQSLNLILPKSRKKKNLPALIYIHGGGWKNGNKDQGVARLLPYVESGEYVGISVGYRLSGEARWPAQIHDCKAAVRWVRGNAKKHGINPERIGVFGSSAGGHLVAMLGTSGNVKELEGILGNHKTMESRVHCVGNFFGPSALLEMSKFPSRIDHDAANSPESQLIGGALQENKKKAIKASPINYVTKDDCPFIHVHGTNDQLVPYNQSVIFHKKLLENGCDSTLITVKGGGHGGFRNDTIQKITEKFFAKQLLGKELEIEKREILIEQSQR
;
A
#
# COMPACT_ATOMS: atom_id res chain seq x y z
N MET A 1 -28.80 88.03 3.41
CA MET A 1 -29.01 88.46 2.02
C MET A 1 -28.23 87.50 1.14
N ILE A 2 -28.91 86.48 0.58
CA ILE A 2 -29.36 86.42 -0.82
C ILE A 2 -28.21 86.75 -1.79
N THR A 3 -27.65 85.77 -2.49
CA THR A 3 -27.92 85.53 -3.93
C THR A 3 -27.02 84.43 -4.51
N THR A 4 -27.70 83.55 -5.24
CA THR A 4 -27.30 82.64 -6.30
C THR A 4 -26.46 83.26 -7.43
N SER A 5 -25.65 82.46 -8.14
CA SER A 5 -25.72 82.33 -9.63
C SER A 5 -24.53 81.55 -10.26
N THR A 6 -24.87 80.39 -10.84
CA THR A 6 -24.58 79.91 -12.22
C THR A 6 -23.23 80.17 -12.91
N LYS A 7 -22.57 79.08 -13.37
CA LYS A 7 -22.40 78.76 -14.80
C LYS A 7 -21.93 77.32 -15.06
N VAL A 8 -22.38 76.81 -16.20
CA VAL A 8 -22.32 75.46 -16.75
C VAL A 8 -21.27 75.40 -17.87
N THR A 9 -20.55 74.29 -18.00
CA THR A 9 -20.07 73.64 -19.25
C THR A 9 -19.70 72.19 -18.91
N GLY A 10 -20.48 71.16 -19.29
CA GLY A 10 -20.30 70.33 -20.52
C GLY A 10 -19.14 69.33 -20.34
N VAL A 11 -19.27 67.99 -20.43
CA VAL A 11 -19.83 67.20 -21.54
C VAL A 11 -20.20 65.77 -21.09
N ALA A 12 -21.43 65.37 -21.46
CA ALA A 12 -21.99 64.06 -21.83
C ALA A 12 -21.46 62.74 -21.22
N LEU A 13 -22.27 62.14 -20.33
CA LEU A 13 -22.29 60.71 -20.02
C LEU A 13 -23.58 60.12 -20.65
N TYR A 14 -23.45 59.27 -21.67
CA TYR A 14 -24.59 58.61 -22.31
C TYR A 14 -25.08 57.46 -21.42
N LEU A 15 -26.39 57.47 -21.16
CA LEU A 15 -27.18 56.47 -20.45
C LEU A 15 -28.11 55.80 -21.46
N LEU A 16 -28.04 54.48 -21.66
CA LEU A 16 -29.15 53.63 -22.13
C LEU A 16 -28.75 52.15 -21.90
N LEU A 17 -29.33 51.49 -20.89
CA LEU A 17 -30.60 50.73 -20.90
C LEU A 17 -30.45 49.28 -21.40
N ILE A 18 -30.34 48.40 -20.40
CA ILE A 18 -31.01 47.11 -20.21
C ILE A 18 -31.47 46.37 -21.48
N PHE A 19 -30.78 45.27 -21.79
CA PHE A 19 -31.41 44.04 -22.27
C PHE A 19 -31.06 42.90 -21.33
N SER A 20 -32.07 42.40 -20.62
CA SER A 20 -32.04 41.14 -19.89
C SER A 20 -32.09 39.98 -20.89
N VAL A 21 -31.03 39.18 -20.94
CA VAL A 21 -31.06 37.83 -21.52
C VAL A 21 -30.58 36.84 -20.48
N ASN A 22 -31.52 36.03 -20.01
CA ASN A 22 -31.28 34.82 -19.24
C ASN A 22 -30.51 33.82 -20.11
N ALA A 23 -29.19 33.77 -19.97
CA ALA A 23 -28.37 32.68 -20.50
C ALA A 23 -28.02 31.74 -19.34
N LYS A 24 -28.71 30.61 -19.25
CA LYS A 24 -28.22 29.44 -18.50
C LYS A 24 -26.82 29.14 -19.01
N ALA A 25 -25.81 29.35 -18.17
CA ALA A 25 -24.44 28.92 -18.46
C ALA A 25 -24.45 27.39 -18.58
N GLN A 26 -24.48 26.91 -19.82
CA GLN A 26 -24.31 25.51 -20.16
C GLN A 26 -22.85 25.16 -19.82
N VAL A 27 -22.67 24.38 -18.75
CA VAL A 27 -21.36 23.83 -18.38
C VAL A 27 -20.88 22.97 -19.55
N SER A 28 -19.80 23.37 -20.21
CA SER A 28 -19.16 22.54 -21.22
C SER A 28 -18.68 21.23 -20.56
N PRO A 29 -18.95 20.05 -21.13
CA PRO A 29 -18.50 18.80 -20.55
C PRO A 29 -16.96 18.77 -20.57
N LYS A 30 -16.34 18.49 -19.42
CA LYS A 30 -14.90 18.28 -19.31
C LYS A 30 -14.47 17.20 -20.30
N LYS A 31 -13.63 17.54 -21.28
CA LYS A 31 -13.03 16.58 -22.23
C LYS A 31 -12.44 15.39 -21.47
N THR A 32 -12.90 14.19 -21.81
CA THR A 32 -12.42 12.93 -21.23
C THR A 32 -11.01 12.60 -21.70
N ILE A 33 -10.40 11.51 -21.20
CA ILE A 33 -9.10 11.04 -21.76
C ILE A 33 -9.31 10.54 -23.19
N PHE A 34 -10.44 9.89 -23.46
CA PHE A 34 -10.84 9.47 -24.80
C PHE A 34 -10.86 10.66 -25.76
N ASP A 35 -11.57 11.74 -25.40
CA ASP A 35 -11.66 12.96 -26.22
C ASP A 35 -10.33 13.71 -26.40
N ARG A 36 -9.30 13.35 -25.64
CA ARG A 36 -7.94 13.91 -25.78
C ARG A 36 -7.06 13.08 -26.70
N TRP A 37 -7.38 11.81 -26.89
CA TRP A 37 -6.64 10.91 -27.77
C TRP A 37 -7.32 10.78 -29.13
N ASP A 38 -8.64 11.01 -29.20
CA ASP A 38 -9.44 11.06 -30.42
C ASP A 38 -9.12 12.37 -31.16
N GLN A 39 -8.07 12.34 -31.98
CA GLN A 39 -7.50 13.55 -32.58
C GLN A 39 -8.35 14.04 -33.75
N ASN A 40 -8.91 13.11 -34.51
CA ASN A 40 -9.79 13.39 -35.63
C ASN A 40 -11.26 13.58 -35.20
N SER A 41 -11.59 13.35 -33.92
CA SER A 41 -12.93 13.51 -33.34
C SER A 41 -13.98 12.62 -33.99
N ASP A 42 -13.60 11.44 -34.49
CA ASP A 42 -14.50 10.50 -35.15
C ASP A 42 -15.20 9.53 -34.16
N GLY A 43 -14.87 9.64 -32.86
CA GLY A 43 -15.45 8.82 -31.81
C GLY A 43 -14.82 7.43 -31.65
N LYS A 44 -13.66 7.20 -32.30
CA LYS A 44 -12.87 5.98 -32.25
C LYS A 44 -11.43 6.32 -31.92
N LEU A 45 -10.69 5.36 -31.38
CA LEU A 45 -9.24 5.51 -31.18
C LEU A 45 -8.50 4.46 -31.98
N THR A 46 -7.66 4.91 -32.89
CA THR A 46 -6.68 4.08 -33.59
C THR A 46 -5.43 3.86 -32.73
N ARG A 47 -4.61 2.87 -33.09
CA ARG A 47 -3.38 2.56 -32.36
C ARG A 47 -2.38 3.73 -32.42
N GLU A 48 -2.42 4.48 -33.50
CA GLU A 48 -1.55 5.61 -33.81
C GLU A 48 -1.87 6.81 -32.91
N GLU A 49 -3.16 7.04 -32.67
CA GLU A 49 -3.70 8.08 -31.78
C GLU A 49 -3.39 7.84 -30.30
N LEU A 50 -3.19 6.59 -29.91
CA LEU A 50 -2.79 6.26 -28.54
C LEU A 50 -1.35 6.72 -28.23
N PRO A 51 -1.11 7.26 -27.02
CA PRO A 51 0.25 7.56 -26.57
C PRO A 51 1.07 6.28 -26.45
N LYS A 52 2.40 6.38 -26.63
CA LYS A 52 3.32 5.22 -26.73
C LYS A 52 3.19 4.21 -25.58
N ASN A 53 2.89 4.69 -24.37
CA ASN A 53 2.69 3.87 -23.17
C ASN A 53 1.33 3.14 -23.12
N ALA A 54 0.33 3.59 -23.89
CA ALA A 54 -0.99 2.97 -23.98
C ALA A 54 -1.12 1.99 -25.15
N ARG A 55 -0.28 2.12 -26.19
CA ARG A 55 -0.27 1.24 -27.37
C ARG A 55 -0.17 -0.26 -27.07
N PRO A 56 0.60 -0.74 -26.07
CA PRO A 56 0.65 -2.18 -25.75
C PRO A 56 -0.69 -2.76 -25.27
N ASN A 57 -1.63 -1.90 -24.86
CA ASN A 57 -2.95 -2.33 -24.40
C ASN A 57 -4.02 -2.27 -25.50
N PHE A 58 -3.67 -1.85 -26.72
CA PHE A 58 -4.63 -1.62 -27.80
C PHE A 58 -5.45 -2.89 -28.10
N GLU A 59 -4.78 -4.00 -28.36
CA GLU A 59 -5.39 -5.33 -28.62
C GLU A 59 -6.21 -5.86 -27.43
N ARG A 60 -5.97 -5.31 -26.23
CA ARG A 60 -6.69 -5.71 -25.02
C ARG A 60 -7.89 -4.80 -24.74
N ALA A 61 -7.94 -3.63 -25.37
CA ALA A 61 -8.99 -2.65 -25.26
C ALA A 61 -9.99 -2.77 -26.42
N ASP A 62 -9.52 -3.02 -27.64
CA ASP A 62 -10.32 -3.44 -28.80
C ASP A 62 -10.84 -4.86 -28.55
N LYS A 63 -12.11 -4.99 -28.16
CA LYS A 63 -12.68 -6.26 -27.68
C LYS A 63 -13.34 -7.04 -28.81
N ASN A 64 -13.90 -6.31 -29.78
CA ASN A 64 -14.56 -6.88 -30.94
C ASN A 64 -13.58 -7.13 -32.11
N ASN A 65 -12.31 -6.71 -31.98
CA ASN A 65 -11.23 -6.81 -32.97
C ASN A 65 -11.59 -6.09 -34.28
N ASP A 66 -12.28 -4.96 -34.21
CA ASP A 66 -12.67 -4.16 -35.38
C ASP A 66 -11.57 -3.16 -35.80
N GLY A 67 -10.44 -3.13 -35.09
CA GLY A 67 -9.27 -2.32 -35.42
C GLY A 67 -9.32 -0.92 -34.84
N PHE A 68 -10.28 -0.60 -33.97
CA PHE A 68 -10.32 0.66 -33.22
C PHE A 68 -10.94 0.46 -31.83
N ILE A 69 -10.66 1.38 -30.90
CA ILE A 69 -11.29 1.34 -29.57
C ILE A 69 -12.49 2.28 -29.59
N SER A 70 -13.70 1.72 -29.49
CA SER A 70 -14.91 2.50 -29.29
C SER A 70 -14.98 3.10 -27.87
N ARG A 71 -15.84 4.10 -27.66
CA ARG A 71 -16.07 4.69 -26.32
C ARG A 71 -16.52 3.67 -25.28
N GLU A 72 -17.32 2.70 -25.68
CA GLU A 72 -17.79 1.65 -24.78
C GLU A 72 -16.67 0.67 -24.41
N GLU A 73 -15.81 0.34 -25.37
CA GLU A 73 -14.62 -0.48 -25.13
C GLU A 73 -13.59 0.21 -24.24
N ASP A 74 -13.31 1.50 -24.45
CA ASP A 74 -12.44 2.28 -23.56
C ASP A 74 -12.99 2.33 -22.13
N LYS A 75 -14.30 2.52 -21.99
CA LYS A 75 -14.98 2.51 -20.69
C LYS A 75 -14.83 1.16 -19.98
N ILE A 76 -15.19 0.07 -20.65
CA ILE A 76 -15.08 -1.29 -20.10
C ILE A 76 -13.61 -1.62 -19.76
N PHE A 77 -12.68 -1.26 -20.65
CA PHE A 77 -11.26 -1.48 -20.45
C PHE A 77 -10.74 -0.73 -19.23
N ARG A 78 -11.09 0.54 -19.05
CA ARG A 78 -10.68 1.37 -17.90
C ARG A 78 -11.32 0.95 -16.58
N GLU A 79 -12.56 0.49 -16.61
CA GLU A 79 -13.25 -0.08 -15.44
C GLU A 79 -12.58 -1.39 -14.99
N LYS A 80 -12.25 -2.29 -15.93
CA LYS A 80 -11.58 -3.57 -15.63
C LYS A 80 -10.11 -3.41 -15.23
N SER A 81 -9.40 -2.45 -15.82
CA SER A 81 -7.98 -2.19 -15.55
C SER A 81 -7.73 -1.29 -14.34
N GLY A 82 -8.79 -0.71 -13.74
CA GLY A 82 -8.67 0.27 -12.66
C GLY A 82 -8.10 1.62 -13.10
N LEU A 83 -7.78 1.80 -14.40
CA LEU A 83 -7.24 3.03 -14.99
C LEU A 83 -8.29 4.15 -15.10
N GLY A 84 -9.57 3.86 -14.85
CA GLY A 84 -10.67 4.81 -14.80
C GLY A 84 -11.17 5.16 -13.39
N GLN A 85 -10.62 4.56 -12.32
CA GLN A 85 -10.90 5.07 -10.99
C GLN A 85 -10.33 6.47 -10.91
N LYS A 86 -11.22 7.49 -10.91
CA LYS A 86 -10.89 8.82 -10.37
C LYS A 86 -10.04 8.54 -9.13
N LYS A 87 -8.80 9.05 -9.11
CA LYS A 87 -8.07 9.26 -7.85
C LYS A 87 -9.10 9.94 -6.96
N ARG A 88 -9.73 9.19 -6.04
CA ARG A 88 -10.50 9.80 -4.96
C ARG A 88 -9.49 10.76 -4.36
N SER A 89 -9.84 12.04 -4.32
CA SER A 89 -8.90 13.02 -3.77
C SER A 89 -8.49 12.50 -2.39
N LYS A 90 -7.24 12.76 -1.96
CA LYS A 90 -6.76 12.33 -0.63
C LYS A 90 -7.71 12.68 0.53
N ASN A 91 -8.62 13.64 0.32
CA ASN A 91 -9.66 14.07 1.25
C ASN A 91 -11.02 13.38 1.09
N GLN A 92 -11.29 12.67 -0.02
CA GLN A 92 -12.59 12.04 -0.32
C GLN A 92 -12.74 10.60 0.20
N LEU A 93 -11.71 10.03 0.83
CA LEU A 93 -11.79 8.74 1.51
C LEU A 93 -12.26 8.86 2.97
N ASN A 94 -12.39 10.08 3.50
CA ASN A 94 -13.14 10.30 4.72
C ASN A 94 -14.61 9.99 4.44
N ASN A 95 -15.11 8.88 4.96
CA ASN A 95 -16.53 8.59 5.03
C ASN A 95 -17.05 8.91 6.44
N ASP A 96 -18.32 8.65 6.70
CA ASP A 96 -18.92 8.91 8.01
C ASP A 96 -18.35 8.03 9.14
N ARG A 97 -17.57 6.99 8.80
CA ARG A 97 -17.01 6.02 9.76
C ARG A 97 -15.56 6.28 10.13
N ILE A 98 -14.78 6.98 9.31
CA ILE A 98 -13.33 7.15 9.53
C ILE A 98 -12.85 8.59 9.35
N GLU A 99 -11.69 8.88 9.92
CA GLU A 99 -10.88 10.07 9.71
C GLU A 99 -9.48 9.64 9.24
N ILE A 100 -8.97 10.25 8.17
CA ILE A 100 -7.62 10.01 7.67
C ILE A 100 -6.76 11.26 7.86
N LYS A 101 -5.65 11.11 8.58
CA LYS A 101 -4.59 12.11 8.73
C LYS A 101 -3.40 11.70 7.87
N ASN A 102 -3.21 12.40 6.76
CA ASN A 102 -2.21 12.06 5.75
C ASN A 102 -0.83 12.64 6.07
N ASP A 103 0.20 12.02 5.49
CA ASP A 103 1.53 12.61 5.35
C ASP A 103 2.18 13.01 6.69
N ILE A 104 1.91 12.26 7.78
CA ILE A 104 2.49 12.52 9.11
C ILE A 104 3.95 12.07 9.13
N PRO A 105 4.93 12.96 9.39
CA PRO A 105 6.34 12.58 9.50
C PRO A 105 6.60 11.75 10.76
N TYR A 106 7.39 10.68 10.63
CA TYR A 106 7.76 9.83 11.79
C TYR A 106 9.26 9.75 12.07
N ALA A 107 10.11 10.11 11.10
CA ALA A 107 11.56 9.87 11.18
C ALA A 107 12.39 11.09 11.62
N GLY A 108 11.80 12.27 11.79
CA GLY A 108 12.54 13.49 12.13
C GLY A 108 13.45 13.97 10.99
N THR A 109 12.98 13.81 9.76
CA THR A 109 13.70 14.12 8.51
C THR A 109 12.75 14.81 7.53
N GLU A 110 13.30 15.55 6.57
CA GLU A 110 12.51 16.17 5.48
C GLU A 110 12.18 15.20 4.33
N ASN A 111 12.56 13.92 4.41
CA ASN A 111 12.24 12.96 3.35
C ASN A 111 10.72 12.66 3.33
N PRO A 112 10.01 12.94 2.23
CA PRO A 112 8.55 12.79 2.15
C PRO A 112 8.09 11.32 2.22
N ARG A 113 8.97 10.35 1.95
CA ARG A 113 8.66 8.92 2.12
C ARG A 113 8.67 8.48 3.56
N GLN A 114 9.40 9.17 4.43
CA GLN A 114 9.47 8.88 5.86
C GLN A 114 8.27 9.51 6.60
N SER A 115 7.08 9.26 6.04
CA SER A 115 5.79 9.69 6.53
C SER A 115 4.79 8.52 6.51
N LEU A 116 3.69 8.66 7.26
CA LEU A 116 2.62 7.69 7.35
C LEU A 116 1.24 8.34 7.20
N ASN A 117 0.24 7.54 6.82
CA ASN A 117 -1.16 7.92 6.89
C ASN A 117 -1.79 7.23 8.10
N LEU A 118 -2.37 8.01 9.01
CA LEU A 118 -3.06 7.51 10.20
C LEU A 118 -4.56 7.51 9.93
N ILE A 119 -5.20 6.36 10.11
CA ILE A 119 -6.60 6.11 9.80
C ILE A 119 -7.30 5.76 11.12
N LEU A 120 -8.19 6.65 11.56
CA LEU A 120 -8.86 6.58 12.86
C LEU A 120 -10.34 6.27 12.65
N PRO A 121 -10.93 5.39 13.47
CA PRO A 121 -12.38 5.24 13.47
C PRO A 121 -13.03 6.42 14.19
N LYS A 122 -14.11 6.96 13.61
CA LYS A 122 -14.93 8.00 14.24
C LYS A 122 -15.75 7.45 15.41
N SER A 123 -16.22 6.21 15.31
CA SER A 123 -16.87 5.48 16.40
C SER A 123 -15.97 4.36 16.91
N ARG A 124 -15.64 4.40 18.20
CA ARG A 124 -14.67 3.49 18.84
C ARG A 124 -15.37 2.51 19.76
N LYS A 125 -15.06 1.21 19.66
CA LYS A 125 -15.54 0.22 20.62
C LYS A 125 -14.82 0.28 21.97
N LYS A 126 -13.58 0.79 22.01
CA LYS A 126 -12.79 1.01 23.22
C LYS A 126 -12.01 2.32 23.12
N LYS A 127 -11.68 2.93 24.26
CA LYS A 127 -10.88 4.16 24.34
C LYS A 127 -9.52 4.00 23.64
N ASN A 128 -8.79 2.94 23.99
CA ASN A 128 -7.52 2.58 23.38
C ASN A 128 -7.71 1.33 22.51
N LEU A 129 -7.43 1.45 21.21
CA LEU A 129 -7.58 0.37 20.24
C LEU A 129 -6.20 -0.21 19.87
N PRO A 130 -6.09 -1.50 19.54
CA PRO A 130 -4.90 -2.01 18.89
C PRO A 130 -4.60 -1.27 17.58
N ALA A 131 -3.33 -1.22 17.23
CA ALA A 131 -2.86 -0.68 15.96
C ALA A 131 -2.63 -1.82 14.95
N LEU A 132 -3.03 -1.59 13.70
CA LEU A 132 -2.66 -2.44 12.57
C LEU A 132 -1.89 -1.60 11.55
N ILE A 133 -0.63 -1.96 11.33
CA ILE A 133 0.27 -1.25 10.42
C ILE A 133 0.37 -2.01 9.10
N TYR A 134 0.18 -1.31 7.99
CA TYR A 134 0.41 -1.84 6.65
C TYR A 134 1.72 -1.32 6.05
N ILE A 135 2.53 -2.23 5.51
CA ILE A 135 3.74 -1.91 4.72
C ILE A 135 3.52 -2.33 3.26
N HIS A 136 3.69 -1.38 2.34
CA HIS A 136 3.44 -1.62 0.92
C HIS A 136 4.54 -2.46 0.25
N GLY A 137 4.15 -3.23 -0.77
CA GLY A 137 5.07 -3.91 -1.69
C GLY A 137 5.66 -2.99 -2.75
N GLY A 138 6.22 -3.57 -3.81
CA GLY A 138 6.85 -2.81 -4.91
C GLY A 138 8.35 -3.06 -5.08
N GLY A 139 8.84 -4.25 -4.67
CA GLY A 139 10.23 -4.67 -4.86
C GLY A 139 11.24 -3.71 -4.23
N TRP A 140 10.87 -3.06 -3.12
CA TRP A 140 11.62 -1.97 -2.46
C TRP A 140 11.97 -0.76 -3.34
N LYS A 141 11.63 -0.80 -4.64
CA LYS A 141 12.00 0.19 -5.66
C LYS A 141 10.83 1.08 -6.09
N ASN A 142 9.61 0.72 -5.69
CA ASN A 142 8.37 1.38 -6.07
C ASN A 142 7.36 1.38 -4.92
N GLY A 143 6.29 2.15 -5.10
CA GLY A 143 5.16 2.19 -4.18
C GLY A 143 5.18 3.38 -3.22
N ASN A 144 4.13 3.48 -2.41
CA ASN A 144 3.98 4.47 -1.36
C ASN A 144 2.89 4.06 -0.35
N LYS A 145 2.82 4.82 0.75
CA LYS A 145 1.85 4.64 1.83
C LYS A 145 0.38 4.76 1.44
N ASP A 146 0.02 5.38 0.32
CA ASP A 146 -1.40 5.51 -0.03
C ASP A 146 -2.03 4.15 -0.40
N GLN A 147 -1.21 3.17 -0.79
CA GLN A 147 -1.65 1.81 -1.14
C GLN A 147 -2.24 1.02 0.04
N GLY A 148 -1.85 1.34 1.27
CA GLY A 148 -2.34 0.65 2.46
C GLY A 148 -3.70 1.12 2.95
N VAL A 149 -4.17 2.30 2.52
CA VAL A 149 -5.43 2.87 3.03
C VAL A 149 -6.58 1.90 2.80
N ALA A 150 -6.78 1.46 1.55
CA ALA A 150 -7.83 0.52 1.20
C ALA A 150 -7.70 -0.85 1.90
N ARG A 151 -6.47 -1.27 2.25
CA ARG A 151 -6.21 -2.53 2.95
C ARG A 151 -6.56 -2.45 4.43
N LEU A 152 -6.51 -1.25 5.01
CA LEU A 152 -6.80 -0.99 6.42
C LEU A 152 -8.27 -0.66 6.68
N LEU A 153 -9.01 -0.20 5.66
CA LEU A 153 -10.41 0.21 5.82
C LEU A 153 -11.30 -0.85 6.50
N PRO A 154 -11.30 -2.14 6.09
CA PRO A 154 -12.18 -3.12 6.71
C PRO A 154 -11.97 -3.25 8.23
N TYR A 155 -10.71 -3.12 8.67
CA TYR A 155 -10.35 -3.17 10.09
C TYR A 155 -10.79 -1.89 10.81
N VAL A 156 -10.48 -0.72 10.26
CA VAL A 156 -10.76 0.55 10.95
C VAL A 156 -12.26 0.85 10.99
N GLU A 157 -13.00 0.56 9.91
CA GLU A 157 -14.46 0.78 9.87
C GLU A 157 -15.23 -0.06 10.90
N SER A 158 -14.65 -1.16 11.39
CA SER A 158 -15.23 -1.95 12.49
C SER A 158 -15.26 -1.22 13.84
N GLY A 159 -14.48 -0.14 13.99
CA GLY A 159 -14.28 0.57 15.25
C GLY A 159 -13.37 -0.16 16.26
N GLU A 160 -12.75 -1.27 15.87
CA GLU A 160 -11.90 -2.11 16.72
C GLU A 160 -10.40 -1.82 16.58
N TYR A 161 -9.96 -1.10 15.54
CA TYR A 161 -8.55 -0.87 15.23
C TYR A 161 -8.26 0.57 14.85
N VAL A 162 -7.01 0.99 15.08
CA VAL A 162 -6.40 2.14 14.39
C VAL A 162 -5.53 1.61 13.25
N GLY A 163 -5.67 2.19 12.05
CA GLY A 163 -4.89 1.81 10.88
C GLY A 163 -3.73 2.76 10.64
N ILE A 164 -2.56 2.23 10.30
CA ILE A 164 -1.38 3.02 9.97
C ILE A 164 -0.80 2.50 8.66
N SER A 165 -0.77 3.32 7.62
CA SER A 165 -0.10 2.96 6.37
C SER A 165 1.23 3.69 6.28
N VAL A 166 2.34 2.95 6.19
CA VAL A 166 3.70 3.50 6.34
C VAL A 166 4.40 3.59 4.99
N GLY A 167 5.05 4.73 4.75
CA GLY A 167 6.03 4.89 3.68
C GLY A 167 7.43 4.59 4.19
N TYR A 168 8.32 4.15 3.30
CA TYR A 168 9.73 3.92 3.58
C TYR A 168 10.58 4.36 2.39
N ARG A 169 11.87 4.64 2.61
CA ARG A 169 12.82 4.99 1.54
C ARG A 169 13.03 3.81 0.61
N LEU A 170 12.99 4.07 -0.69
CA LEU A 170 13.18 3.04 -1.70
C LEU A 170 14.66 2.71 -1.90
N SER A 171 14.95 1.54 -2.48
CA SER A 171 16.32 1.06 -2.73
C SER A 171 17.13 1.98 -3.65
N GLY A 172 16.46 2.75 -4.50
CA GLY A 172 17.09 3.82 -5.31
C GLY A 172 17.47 5.08 -4.53
N GLU A 173 16.92 5.27 -3.32
CA GLU A 173 17.23 6.41 -2.45
C GLU A 173 18.22 6.04 -1.34
N ALA A 174 18.08 4.84 -0.77
CA ALA A 174 18.96 4.34 0.28
C ALA A 174 19.00 2.80 0.23
N ARG A 175 20.19 2.22 0.44
CA ARG A 175 20.37 0.76 0.49
C ARG A 175 20.03 0.20 1.87
N TRP A 176 19.83 -1.11 1.96
CA TRP A 176 19.65 -1.83 3.22
C TRP A 176 20.77 -1.47 4.23
N PRO A 177 20.46 -1.26 5.53
CA PRO A 177 19.20 -1.49 6.24
C PRO A 177 18.24 -0.28 6.31
N ALA A 178 18.34 0.70 5.41
CA ALA A 178 17.51 1.92 5.49
C ALA A 178 15.99 1.65 5.58
N GLN A 179 15.50 0.66 4.83
CA GLN A 179 14.08 0.30 4.79
C GLN A 179 13.57 -0.23 6.13
N ILE A 180 14.33 -1.11 6.79
CA ILE A 180 13.92 -1.64 8.09
C ILE A 180 14.07 -0.60 9.21
N HIS A 181 15.08 0.29 9.11
CA HIS A 181 15.21 1.43 10.02
C HIS A 181 13.97 2.34 9.94
N ASP A 182 13.46 2.58 8.73
CA ASP A 182 12.25 3.36 8.49
C ASP A 182 11.02 2.69 9.12
N CYS A 183 10.83 1.39 8.86
CA CYS A 183 9.72 0.62 9.43
C CYS A 183 9.75 0.56 10.96
N LYS A 184 10.92 0.34 11.58
CA LYS A 184 11.06 0.33 13.04
C LYS A 184 10.84 1.71 13.65
N ALA A 185 11.30 2.78 12.99
CA ALA A 185 11.00 4.15 13.42
C ALA A 185 9.49 4.45 13.38
N ALA A 186 8.76 3.93 12.38
CA ALA A 186 7.31 4.05 12.34
C ALA A 186 6.62 3.30 13.49
N VAL A 187 7.06 2.09 13.84
CA VAL A 187 6.55 1.35 15.02
C VAL A 187 6.80 2.14 16.30
N ARG A 188 8.02 2.65 16.50
CA ARG A 188 8.38 3.50 17.65
C ARG A 188 7.53 4.77 17.71
N TRP A 189 7.25 5.38 16.56
CA TRP A 189 6.36 6.53 16.46
C TRP A 189 4.94 6.20 16.89
N VAL A 190 4.38 5.06 16.44
CA VAL A 190 3.05 4.60 16.86
C VAL A 190 3.00 4.40 18.37
N ARG A 191 4.00 3.71 18.94
CA ARG A 191 4.11 3.48 20.39
C ARG A 191 4.26 4.78 21.17
N GLY A 192 5.14 5.67 20.74
CA GLY A 192 5.40 6.96 21.37
C GLY A 192 4.24 7.96 21.30
N ASN A 193 3.37 7.84 20.29
CA ASN A 193 2.17 8.67 20.14
C ASN A 193 0.88 7.96 20.57
N ALA A 194 0.98 6.81 21.25
CA ALA A 194 -0.18 5.96 21.51
C ALA A 194 -1.28 6.67 22.31
N LYS A 195 -0.90 7.39 23.38
CA LYS A 195 -1.83 8.19 24.20
C LYS A 195 -2.56 9.26 23.37
N LYS A 196 -1.85 9.93 22.45
CA LYS A 196 -2.39 11.01 21.61
C LYS A 196 -3.45 10.50 20.62
N HIS A 197 -3.33 9.26 20.16
CA HIS A 197 -4.17 8.71 19.11
C HIS A 197 -5.14 7.62 19.59
N GLY A 198 -5.21 7.37 20.91
CA GLY A 198 -6.04 6.33 21.50
C GLY A 198 -5.63 4.95 21.00
N ILE A 199 -4.33 4.67 21.00
CA ILE A 199 -3.75 3.38 20.60
C ILE A 199 -3.31 2.64 21.87
N ASN A 200 -3.48 1.32 21.87
CA ASN A 200 -2.86 0.44 22.85
C ASN A 200 -1.42 0.10 22.39
N PRO A 201 -0.37 0.60 23.08
CA PRO A 201 1.03 0.39 22.65
C PRO A 201 1.50 -1.07 22.75
N GLU A 202 0.77 -1.92 23.48
CA GLU A 202 1.07 -3.34 23.70
C GLU A 202 0.43 -4.27 22.66
N ARG A 203 -0.36 -3.71 21.73
CA ARG A 203 -1.10 -4.46 20.71
C ARG A 203 -0.93 -3.80 19.35
N ILE A 204 0.27 -3.97 18.77
CA ILE A 204 0.63 -3.47 17.44
C ILE A 204 0.85 -4.65 16.51
N GLY A 205 -0.10 -4.92 15.62
CA GLY A 205 0.06 -5.90 14.54
C GLY A 205 0.58 -5.24 13.27
N VAL A 206 1.30 -6.00 12.45
CA VAL A 206 1.82 -5.52 11.17
C VAL A 206 1.47 -6.49 10.05
N PHE A 207 1.21 -5.98 8.85
CA PHE A 207 1.03 -6.82 7.67
C PHE A 207 1.49 -6.11 6.40
N GLY A 208 1.84 -6.89 5.38
CA GLY A 208 2.40 -6.34 4.15
C GLY A 208 2.40 -7.37 3.04
N SER A 209 2.60 -6.88 1.81
CA SER A 209 2.64 -7.73 0.62
C SER A 209 3.97 -7.62 -0.10
N SER A 210 4.48 -8.73 -0.65
CA SER A 210 5.72 -8.76 -1.45
C SER A 210 6.91 -8.16 -0.66
N ALA A 211 7.62 -7.16 -1.19
CA ALA A 211 8.64 -6.40 -0.44
C ALA A 211 8.16 -5.87 0.92
N GLY A 212 6.88 -5.51 1.07
CA GLY A 212 6.29 -5.14 2.35
C GLY A 212 6.07 -6.35 3.28
N GLY A 213 5.77 -7.51 2.70
CA GLY A 213 5.71 -8.81 3.40
C GLY A 213 7.07 -9.20 4.00
N HIS A 214 8.15 -8.97 3.23
CA HIS A 214 9.53 -9.07 3.71
C HIS A 214 9.80 -8.12 4.89
N LEU A 215 9.44 -6.84 4.77
CA LEU A 215 9.70 -5.85 5.83
C LEU A 215 8.91 -6.14 7.11
N VAL A 216 7.67 -6.64 7.03
CA VAL A 216 6.93 -7.06 8.23
C VAL A 216 7.48 -8.35 8.84
N ALA A 217 8.02 -9.26 8.02
CA ALA A 217 8.72 -10.44 8.52
C ALA A 217 10.02 -10.06 9.24
N MET A 218 10.75 -9.07 8.72
CA MET A 218 11.90 -8.47 9.41
C MET A 218 11.46 -7.83 10.73
N LEU A 219 10.38 -7.07 10.78
CA LEU A 219 9.87 -6.50 12.05
C LEU A 219 9.56 -7.59 13.10
N GLY A 220 8.94 -8.70 12.68
CA GLY A 220 8.57 -9.79 13.58
C GLY A 220 9.75 -10.57 14.15
N THR A 221 10.83 -10.73 13.39
CA THR A 221 12.01 -11.55 13.76
C THR A 221 13.19 -10.72 14.29
N SER A 222 13.19 -9.39 14.07
CA SER A 222 14.31 -8.52 14.46
C SER A 222 14.01 -7.59 15.62
N GLY A 223 12.98 -7.88 16.43
CA GLY A 223 12.51 -7.02 17.51
C GLY A 223 13.61 -6.59 18.50
N ASN A 224 14.57 -7.48 18.79
CA ASN A 224 15.67 -7.24 19.72
C ASN A 224 17.05 -7.13 19.03
N VAL A 225 17.09 -7.05 17.70
CA VAL A 225 18.34 -7.03 16.94
C VAL A 225 18.85 -5.59 16.85
N LYS A 226 19.79 -5.24 17.74
CA LYS A 226 20.34 -3.88 17.88
C LYS A 226 20.86 -3.28 16.56
N GLU A 227 21.52 -4.09 15.74
CA GLU A 227 22.10 -3.64 14.47
C GLU A 227 21.05 -3.24 13.42
N LEU A 228 19.80 -3.64 13.58
CA LEU A 228 18.69 -3.29 12.70
C LEU A 228 17.77 -2.22 13.29
N GLU A 229 18.03 -1.73 14.50
CA GLU A 229 17.10 -0.83 15.20
C GLU A 229 17.02 0.56 14.56
N GLY A 230 18.17 1.07 14.10
CA GLY A 230 18.32 2.43 13.60
C GLY A 230 18.08 3.51 14.67
N ILE A 231 18.36 4.76 14.33
CA ILE A 231 18.28 5.91 15.26
C ILE A 231 17.32 7.02 14.78
N LEU A 232 16.44 6.69 13.84
CA LEU A 232 15.51 7.64 13.24
C LEU A 232 14.34 7.96 14.18
N GLY A 233 13.82 9.18 14.06
CA GLY A 233 12.66 9.69 14.78
C GLY A 233 12.95 10.21 16.18
N ASN A 234 11.92 10.79 16.80
CA ASN A 234 11.99 11.38 18.15
C ASN A 234 11.66 10.38 19.26
N HIS A 235 11.31 9.13 18.91
CA HIS A 235 10.88 8.10 19.85
C HIS A 235 11.91 6.97 19.98
N LYS A 236 13.21 7.31 19.99
CA LYS A 236 14.33 6.33 19.93
C LYS A 236 14.39 5.39 21.13
N THR A 237 13.82 5.78 22.26
CA THR A 237 13.75 4.96 23.48
C THR A 237 12.56 4.01 23.50
N MET A 238 11.61 4.14 22.57
CA MET A 238 10.49 3.20 22.45
C MET A 238 10.99 1.91 21.80
N GLU A 239 10.46 0.77 22.24
CA GLU A 239 10.73 -0.49 21.55
C GLU A 239 10.11 -0.49 20.15
N SER A 240 10.63 -1.33 19.25
CA SER A 240 10.04 -1.57 17.92
C SER A 240 9.49 -2.98 17.73
N ARG A 241 9.36 -3.76 18.81
CA ARG A 241 8.69 -5.07 18.79
C ARG A 241 7.22 -4.93 18.38
N VAL A 242 6.75 -5.93 17.62
CA VAL A 242 5.38 -6.06 17.13
C VAL A 242 4.71 -7.28 17.77
N HIS A 243 3.39 -7.27 17.84
CA HIS A 243 2.59 -8.27 18.53
C HIS A 243 2.21 -9.47 17.65
N CYS A 244 2.08 -9.27 16.33
CA CYS A 244 1.81 -10.32 15.36
C CYS A 244 2.09 -9.85 13.92
N VAL A 245 2.34 -10.78 13.01
CA VAL A 245 2.70 -10.48 11.61
C VAL A 245 1.77 -11.17 10.60
N GLY A 246 1.28 -10.43 9.62
CA GLY A 246 0.69 -10.95 8.37
C GLY A 246 1.63 -10.78 7.18
N ASN A 247 2.33 -11.83 6.77
CA ASN A 247 3.25 -11.82 5.63
C ASN A 247 2.57 -12.36 4.37
N PHE A 248 2.22 -11.50 3.42
CA PHE A 248 1.62 -11.93 2.15
C PHE A 248 2.70 -12.00 1.07
N PHE A 249 3.06 -13.24 0.69
CA PHE A 249 4.02 -13.56 -0.39
C PHE A 249 5.30 -12.72 -0.37
N GLY A 250 5.84 -12.50 0.84
CA GLY A 250 7.08 -11.76 1.05
C GLY A 250 8.32 -12.65 0.99
N PRO A 251 9.42 -12.18 0.36
CA PRO A 251 10.72 -12.83 0.42
C PRO A 251 11.20 -13.02 1.86
N SER A 252 11.81 -14.17 2.16
CA SER A 252 12.25 -14.53 3.52
C SER A 252 13.71 -14.97 3.60
N ALA A 253 14.25 -15.47 2.49
CA ALA A 253 15.60 -15.97 2.34
C ALA A 253 16.11 -15.60 0.94
N LEU A 254 16.77 -14.43 0.81
CA LEU A 254 17.13 -13.86 -0.49
C LEU A 254 18.06 -14.77 -1.31
N LEU A 255 19.00 -15.45 -0.65
CA LEU A 255 19.93 -16.41 -1.30
C LEU A 255 19.26 -17.71 -1.77
N GLU A 256 18.01 -17.95 -1.38
CA GLU A 256 17.23 -19.13 -1.76
C GLU A 256 16.23 -18.84 -2.89
N MET A 257 16.11 -17.58 -3.33
CA MET A 257 15.10 -17.18 -4.32
C MET A 257 15.37 -17.79 -5.70
N SER A 258 16.60 -17.69 -6.21
CA SER A 258 16.96 -18.24 -7.53
C SER A 258 17.01 -19.76 -7.61
N LYS A 259 16.86 -20.47 -6.48
CA LYS A 259 16.81 -21.94 -6.48
C LYS A 259 15.48 -22.50 -6.98
N PHE A 260 14.49 -21.63 -7.22
CA PHE A 260 13.15 -21.99 -7.65
C PHE A 260 12.74 -21.16 -8.87
N PRO A 261 11.85 -21.68 -9.73
CA PRO A 261 11.41 -20.96 -10.93
C PRO A 261 10.80 -19.60 -10.60
N SER A 262 11.24 -18.57 -11.33
CA SER A 262 10.75 -17.19 -11.24
C SER A 262 10.90 -16.52 -12.61
N ARG A 263 10.09 -15.49 -12.88
CA ARG A 263 10.29 -14.60 -14.03
C ARG A 263 11.39 -13.57 -13.80
N ILE A 264 11.87 -13.46 -12.57
CA ILE A 264 12.97 -12.58 -12.17
C ILE A 264 14.20 -13.45 -11.95
N ASP A 265 15.31 -13.09 -12.58
CA ASP A 265 16.62 -13.56 -12.14
C ASP A 265 16.97 -12.78 -10.85
N HIS A 266 16.81 -13.45 -9.71
CA HIS A 266 17.00 -12.83 -8.39
C HIS A 266 18.49 -12.61 -8.04
N ASP A 267 19.41 -13.34 -8.68
CA ASP A 267 20.85 -13.17 -8.48
C ASP A 267 21.45 -12.06 -9.34
N ALA A 268 20.77 -11.68 -10.43
CA ALA A 268 21.21 -10.60 -11.29
C ALA A 268 21.46 -9.30 -10.51
N ALA A 269 22.50 -8.56 -10.90
CA ALA A 269 22.86 -7.29 -10.25
C ALA A 269 21.76 -6.21 -10.31
N ASN A 270 20.85 -6.33 -11.29
CA ASN A 270 19.70 -5.43 -11.46
C ASN A 270 18.40 -5.96 -10.81
N SER A 271 18.44 -7.10 -10.13
CA SER A 271 17.28 -7.64 -9.41
C SER A 271 16.84 -6.68 -8.29
N PRO A 272 15.55 -6.68 -7.90
CA PRO A 272 15.08 -5.88 -6.78
C PRO A 272 15.88 -6.13 -5.49
N GLU A 273 16.26 -7.38 -5.24
CA GLU A 273 17.01 -7.82 -4.07
C GLU A 273 18.46 -7.31 -4.12
N SER A 274 19.13 -7.40 -5.28
CA SER A 274 20.48 -6.86 -5.48
C SER A 274 20.50 -5.34 -5.32
N GLN A 275 19.48 -4.64 -5.85
CA GLN A 275 19.33 -3.21 -5.64
C GLN A 275 19.05 -2.86 -4.17
N LEU A 276 18.30 -3.68 -3.44
CA LEU A 276 18.07 -3.47 -2.01
C LEU A 276 19.40 -3.46 -1.23
N ILE A 277 20.26 -4.45 -1.45
CA ILE A 277 21.52 -4.60 -0.69
C ILE A 277 22.70 -3.82 -1.30
N GLY A 278 22.53 -3.27 -2.51
CA GLY A 278 23.54 -2.48 -3.21
C GLY A 278 24.61 -3.31 -3.92
N GLY A 279 24.26 -4.49 -4.44
CA GLY A 279 25.15 -5.36 -5.21
C GLY A 279 24.53 -6.74 -5.46
N ALA A 280 25.07 -7.50 -6.42
CA ALA A 280 24.59 -8.85 -6.75
C ALA A 280 24.60 -9.79 -5.52
N LEU A 281 23.54 -10.59 -5.35
CA LEU A 281 23.33 -11.41 -4.16
C LEU A 281 24.49 -12.38 -3.88
N GLN A 282 24.97 -13.08 -4.92
CA GLN A 282 26.02 -14.10 -4.78
C GLN A 282 27.39 -13.51 -4.44
N GLU A 283 27.64 -12.26 -4.82
CA GLU A 283 28.87 -11.53 -4.45
C GLU A 283 28.76 -10.85 -3.08
N ASN A 284 27.52 -10.57 -2.64
CA ASN A 284 27.23 -9.81 -1.42
C ASN A 284 26.48 -10.65 -0.37
N LYS A 285 26.81 -11.95 -0.26
CA LYS A 285 26.09 -12.93 0.59
C LYS A 285 25.87 -12.47 2.03
N LYS A 286 26.87 -11.85 2.66
CA LYS A 286 26.73 -11.32 4.04
C LYS A 286 25.61 -10.28 4.16
N LYS A 287 25.48 -9.37 3.18
CA LYS A 287 24.39 -8.38 3.17
C LYS A 287 23.05 -9.03 2.87
N ALA A 288 23.01 -9.99 1.94
CA ALA A 288 21.80 -10.75 1.62
C ALA A 288 21.27 -11.53 2.84
N ILE A 289 22.17 -12.16 3.61
CA ILE A 289 21.87 -12.83 4.88
C ILE A 289 21.29 -11.83 5.88
N LYS A 290 21.94 -10.67 6.06
CA LYS A 290 21.46 -9.62 6.96
C LYS A 290 20.12 -9.02 6.55
N ALA A 291 19.78 -9.07 5.27
CA ALA A 291 18.50 -8.63 4.73
C ALA A 291 17.47 -9.77 4.62
N SER A 292 17.70 -10.95 5.20
CA SER A 292 16.77 -12.09 5.13
C SER A 292 16.18 -12.40 6.51
N PRO A 293 14.85 -12.27 6.73
CA PRO A 293 14.25 -12.46 8.05
C PRO A 293 14.40 -13.87 8.61
N ILE A 294 14.56 -14.89 7.75
CA ILE A 294 14.76 -16.29 8.20
C ILE A 294 15.97 -16.47 9.13
N ASN A 295 16.96 -15.58 9.04
CA ASN A 295 18.20 -15.66 9.80
C ASN A 295 18.10 -15.06 11.21
N TYR A 296 16.99 -14.42 11.55
CA TYR A 296 16.77 -13.81 12.86
C TYR A 296 15.73 -14.55 13.70
N VAL A 297 15.21 -15.68 13.21
CA VAL A 297 14.15 -16.44 13.90
C VAL A 297 14.63 -16.90 15.27
N THR A 298 13.86 -16.58 16.30
CA THR A 298 14.05 -17.05 17.68
C THR A 298 12.73 -17.49 18.29
N LYS A 299 12.76 -18.30 19.35
CA LYS A 299 11.56 -18.76 20.08
C LYS A 299 10.70 -17.62 20.65
N ASP A 300 11.26 -16.42 20.80
CA ASP A 300 10.58 -15.26 21.38
C ASP A 300 9.86 -14.41 20.30
N ASP A 301 9.86 -14.85 19.04
CA ASP A 301 9.20 -14.13 17.95
C ASP A 301 7.68 -14.26 18.02
N CYS A 302 6.98 -13.20 17.61
CA CYS A 302 5.53 -13.11 17.69
C CYS A 302 4.82 -14.10 16.73
N PRO A 303 3.50 -14.35 16.88
CA PRO A 303 2.75 -15.18 15.94
C PRO A 303 2.73 -14.63 14.50
N PHE A 304 2.79 -15.52 13.51
CA PHE A 304 2.74 -15.22 12.09
C PHE A 304 1.53 -15.85 11.39
N ILE A 305 0.98 -15.13 10.41
CA ILE A 305 0.17 -15.70 9.34
C ILE A 305 0.80 -15.38 7.98
N HIS A 306 0.90 -16.40 7.13
CA HIS A 306 1.42 -16.29 5.78
C HIS A 306 0.30 -16.51 4.77
N VAL A 307 0.33 -15.81 3.64
CA VAL A 307 -0.56 -16.06 2.50
C VAL A 307 0.28 -16.06 1.24
N HIS A 308 0.29 -17.16 0.49
CA HIS A 308 1.12 -17.25 -0.72
C HIS A 308 0.47 -18.16 -1.77
N GLY A 309 0.50 -17.72 -3.02
CA GLY A 309 0.05 -18.50 -4.17
C GLY A 309 1.13 -19.48 -4.65
N THR A 310 0.72 -20.68 -5.07
CA THR A 310 1.67 -21.72 -5.54
C THR A 310 2.23 -21.43 -6.94
N ASN A 311 1.56 -20.59 -7.72
CA ASN A 311 1.98 -20.16 -9.06
C ASN A 311 2.52 -18.72 -9.06
N ASP A 312 3.00 -18.23 -7.91
CA ASP A 312 3.67 -16.93 -7.84
C ASP A 312 4.95 -16.94 -8.69
N GLN A 313 4.97 -16.12 -9.73
CA GLN A 313 6.06 -16.02 -10.70
C GLN A 313 7.04 -14.88 -10.39
N LEU A 314 6.85 -14.15 -9.29
CA LEU A 314 7.72 -13.04 -8.88
C LEU A 314 8.44 -13.31 -7.58
N VAL A 315 7.75 -13.90 -6.61
CA VAL A 315 8.35 -14.38 -5.37
C VAL A 315 8.06 -15.87 -5.30
N PRO A 316 9.08 -16.73 -5.40
CA PRO A 316 8.86 -18.16 -5.34
C PRO A 316 8.14 -18.61 -4.05
N TYR A 317 7.11 -19.45 -4.20
CA TYR A 317 6.25 -19.96 -3.10
C TYR A 317 7.06 -20.57 -1.95
N ASN A 318 8.19 -21.21 -2.26
CA ASN A 318 9.07 -21.82 -1.27
C ASN A 318 9.53 -20.82 -0.19
N GLN A 319 9.60 -19.51 -0.48
CA GLN A 319 9.96 -18.48 0.49
C GLN A 319 9.02 -18.48 1.70
N SER A 320 7.71 -18.69 1.50
CA SER A 320 6.77 -18.83 2.63
C SER A 320 6.89 -20.19 3.31
N VAL A 321 7.11 -21.26 2.55
CA VAL A 321 7.23 -22.63 3.08
C VAL A 321 8.43 -22.75 4.02
N ILE A 322 9.63 -22.35 3.58
CA ILE A 322 10.85 -22.47 4.38
C ILE A 322 10.79 -21.59 5.64
N PHE A 323 10.16 -20.41 5.54
CA PHE A 323 10.06 -19.50 6.67
C PHE A 323 9.03 -19.96 7.69
N HIS A 324 7.85 -20.42 7.23
CA HIS A 324 6.85 -21.05 8.09
C HIS A 324 7.44 -22.25 8.85
N LYS A 325 8.15 -23.14 8.14
CA LYS A 325 8.83 -24.28 8.75
C LYS A 325 9.86 -23.83 9.80
N LYS A 326 10.71 -22.85 9.47
CA LYS A 326 11.73 -22.34 10.40
C LYS A 326 11.11 -21.76 11.68
N LEU A 327 10.01 -21.03 11.57
CA LEU A 327 9.26 -20.50 12.71
C LEU A 327 8.74 -21.63 13.61
N LEU A 328 8.08 -22.64 13.04
CA LEU A 328 7.56 -23.78 13.79
C LEU A 328 8.68 -24.57 14.49
N GLU A 329 9.79 -24.83 13.79
CA GLU A 329 10.96 -25.54 14.36
C GLU A 329 11.61 -24.79 15.52
N ASN A 330 11.39 -23.48 15.65
CA ASN A 330 11.87 -22.66 16.76
C ASN A 330 10.80 -22.42 17.84
N GLY A 331 9.65 -23.08 17.74
CA GLY A 331 8.56 -22.99 18.72
C GLY A 331 7.65 -21.77 18.57
N CYS A 332 7.75 -21.03 17.45
CA CYS A 332 6.88 -19.90 17.16
C CYS A 332 5.53 -20.35 16.60
N ASP A 333 4.47 -19.59 16.89
CA ASP A 333 3.18 -19.78 16.25
C ASP A 333 3.21 -19.29 14.80
N SER A 334 2.92 -20.17 13.86
CA SER A 334 2.86 -19.82 12.43
C SER A 334 1.74 -20.58 11.73
N THR A 335 1.01 -19.89 10.86
CA THR A 335 -0.03 -20.46 9.97
C THR A 335 0.31 -20.09 8.53
N LEU A 336 0.25 -21.04 7.60
CA LEU A 336 0.48 -20.80 6.17
C LEU A 336 -0.81 -21.05 5.38
N ILE A 337 -1.37 -20.00 4.76
CA ILE A 337 -2.44 -20.13 3.79
C ILE A 337 -1.83 -20.30 2.40
N THR A 338 -2.01 -21.49 1.83
CA THR A 338 -1.54 -21.87 0.51
C THR A 338 -2.66 -21.71 -0.49
N VAL A 339 -2.51 -20.76 -1.40
CA VAL A 339 -3.49 -20.50 -2.45
C VAL A 339 -3.08 -21.27 -3.70
N LYS A 340 -3.65 -22.47 -3.87
CA LYS A 340 -3.34 -23.36 -4.99
C LYS A 340 -3.74 -22.70 -6.31
N GLY A 341 -2.81 -22.66 -7.25
CA GLY A 341 -2.95 -21.93 -8.52
C GLY A 341 -2.79 -20.41 -8.41
N GLY A 342 -2.72 -19.86 -7.20
CA GLY A 342 -2.56 -18.44 -6.91
C GLY A 342 -1.26 -17.85 -7.46
N GLY A 343 -1.33 -16.65 -8.05
CA GLY A 343 -0.16 -15.89 -8.50
C GLY A 343 0.40 -14.94 -7.42
N HIS A 344 1.07 -13.85 -7.87
CA HIS A 344 1.62 -12.81 -6.98
C HIS A 344 0.54 -11.87 -6.44
N GLY A 345 -0.27 -12.37 -5.52
CA GLY A 345 -1.45 -11.69 -5.00
C GLY A 345 -2.66 -11.82 -5.92
N GLY A 346 -3.58 -10.84 -5.84
CA GLY A 346 -4.82 -10.88 -6.63
C GLY A 346 -5.80 -12.00 -6.22
N PHE A 347 -5.59 -12.63 -5.07
CA PHE A 347 -6.47 -13.66 -4.53
C PHE A 347 -7.82 -13.03 -4.17
N ARG A 348 -8.80 -13.10 -5.07
CA ARG A 348 -10.18 -12.66 -4.82
C ARG A 348 -10.95 -13.77 -4.12
N ASN A 349 -10.59 -14.05 -2.87
CA ASN A 349 -11.20 -15.10 -2.06
C ASN A 349 -11.49 -14.59 -0.64
N ASP A 350 -12.78 -14.44 -0.32
CA ASP A 350 -13.27 -13.92 0.97
C ASP A 350 -12.83 -14.81 2.15
N THR A 351 -12.57 -16.10 1.93
CA THR A 351 -12.09 -17.01 2.97
C THR A 351 -10.70 -16.58 3.45
N ILE A 352 -9.81 -16.16 2.55
CA ILE A 352 -8.48 -15.67 2.94
C ILE A 352 -8.61 -14.42 3.82
N GLN A 353 -9.48 -13.50 3.41
CA GLN A 353 -9.75 -12.28 4.19
C GLN A 353 -10.30 -12.64 5.58
N LYS A 354 -11.32 -13.52 5.66
CA LYS A 354 -11.92 -13.96 6.93
C LYS A 354 -10.91 -14.63 7.86
N ILE A 355 -10.04 -15.50 7.34
CA ILE A 355 -9.01 -16.16 8.17
C ILE A 355 -8.01 -15.12 8.69
N THR A 356 -7.59 -14.19 7.84
CA THR A 356 -6.67 -13.11 8.24
C THR A 356 -7.31 -12.19 9.30
N GLU A 357 -8.58 -11.84 9.13
CA GLU A 357 -9.33 -11.04 10.11
C GLU A 357 -9.47 -11.78 11.45
N LYS A 358 -9.75 -13.09 11.42
CA LYS A 358 -9.75 -13.93 12.63
C LYS A 358 -8.37 -13.94 13.30
N PHE A 359 -7.28 -14.01 12.53
CA PHE A 359 -5.92 -13.94 13.06
C PHE A 359 -5.67 -12.64 13.81
N PHE A 360 -5.92 -11.50 13.20
CA PHE A 360 -5.73 -10.22 13.91
C PHE A 360 -6.68 -10.06 15.08
N ALA A 361 -7.92 -10.53 14.97
CA ALA A 361 -8.86 -10.48 16.08
C ALA A 361 -8.42 -11.36 17.28
N LYS A 362 -7.88 -12.56 17.02
CA LYS A 362 -7.30 -13.41 18.05
C LYS A 362 -6.14 -12.72 18.74
N GLN A 363 -5.15 -12.26 17.96
CA GLN A 363 -3.91 -11.73 18.51
C GLN A 363 -4.10 -10.34 19.17
N LEU A 364 -4.84 -9.43 18.53
CA LEU A 364 -4.91 -8.04 18.95
C LEU A 364 -6.12 -7.71 19.82
N LEU A 365 -7.22 -8.45 19.70
CA LEU A 365 -8.44 -8.23 20.48
C LEU A 365 -8.66 -9.28 21.58
N GLY A 366 -7.87 -10.36 21.59
CA GLY A 366 -8.01 -11.46 22.55
C GLY A 366 -9.28 -12.29 22.34
N LYS A 367 -9.81 -12.34 21.11
CA LYS A 367 -10.98 -13.19 20.82
C LYS A 367 -10.54 -14.66 20.81
N GLU A 368 -11.28 -15.52 21.51
CA GLU A 368 -11.07 -16.98 21.51
C GLU A 368 -11.51 -17.56 20.16
N LEU A 369 -10.60 -17.51 19.19
CA LEU A 369 -10.80 -18.02 17.85
C LEU A 369 -9.78 -19.11 17.58
N GLU A 370 -10.26 -20.28 17.17
CA GLU A 370 -9.38 -21.31 16.66
C GLU A 370 -8.89 -20.93 15.26
N ILE A 371 -7.58 -21.00 15.10
CA ILE A 371 -6.88 -20.84 13.83
C ILE A 371 -5.89 -21.97 13.80
N GLU A 372 -6.02 -22.80 12.79
CA GLU A 372 -5.18 -23.95 12.60
C GLU A 372 -3.71 -23.53 12.52
N LYS A 373 -2.88 -24.05 13.43
CA LYS A 373 -1.42 -23.86 13.45
C LYS A 373 -0.75 -24.80 12.45
N ARG A 374 -1.20 -24.77 11.20
CA ARG A 374 -0.74 -25.63 10.10
C ARG A 374 -0.96 -24.95 8.75
N GLU A 375 -0.60 -25.65 7.70
CA GLU A 375 -0.91 -25.26 6.33
C GLU A 375 -2.42 -25.38 6.05
N ILE A 376 -3.02 -24.33 5.50
CA ILE A 376 -4.42 -24.26 5.08
C ILE A 376 -4.42 -24.15 3.56
N LEU A 377 -4.91 -25.19 2.87
CA LEU A 377 -5.01 -25.21 1.41
C LEU A 377 -6.31 -24.55 0.96
N ILE A 378 -6.21 -23.61 0.02
CA ILE A 378 -7.36 -22.94 -0.61
C ILE A 378 -7.19 -23.01 -2.12
N GLU A 379 -8.19 -23.56 -2.81
CA GLU A 379 -8.26 -23.55 -4.27
C GLU A 379 -8.60 -22.13 -4.77
N GLN A 380 -7.86 -21.63 -5.77
CA GLN A 380 -8.24 -20.40 -6.44
C GLN A 380 -9.46 -20.68 -7.33
N SER A 381 -10.61 -20.08 -7.01
CA SER A 381 -11.79 -20.17 -7.88
C SER A 381 -11.44 -19.63 -9.27
N GLN A 382 -11.50 -20.49 -10.29
CA GLN A 382 -11.51 -20.04 -11.68
C GLN A 382 -12.77 -19.18 -11.86
N ARG A 383 -12.59 -17.93 -12.27
CA ARG A 383 -13.70 -17.06 -12.68
C ARG A 383 -13.80 -17.05 -14.18
#